data_AF-A0A838KAY1-F1
#
_entry.id   AF-A0A838KAY1-F1
#
_cell.length_a   1.000
_cell.length_b   1.000
_cell.length_c   1.000
_cell.angle_alpha   90.00
_cell.angle_beta   90.00
_cell.angle_gamma   90.00
#
_symmetry.space_group_name_H-M   'P 1'
#
loop_
_entity.id
_entity.type
_entity.pdbx_description
1 polymer ?
#
loop_
_entity_poly.entity_id
_entity_poly.type
_entity_poly.pdbx_seq_one_letter_code
_entity_poly.pdbx_strand_id
1 'polypeptide(L)'
;MRPVVRPGAVLLRRDQAHLQFGVEPGRAVVVRDSTSVRDLLAHLDGLLSRELVLAACSDRAEAAATLDSLVGVGVVVDADEMRSAPAPAELAHLLGRQSTERADKDLRARAAAGVGLDTTDASGTGLAIAVGELLAGSGVGRLVSDEAVAAQVARRVPPDRWRHSLPAGEPRPDVVVLVGSPVTGPDTERLAVAGVAHLALSVMDGIAVVGPFVRPGATACVACVDETLAARDPAWPALVDQLRPAHRLPTGPSDLPPPRSR
;
A
#
# COMPACT_ATOMS: atom_id res chain seq x y z
N MET A 1 22.78 4.95 10.50
CA MET A 1 21.48 5.08 9.82
C MET A 1 20.82 6.41 10.12
N ARG A 2 20.08 6.94 9.16
CA ARG A 2 19.14 8.06 9.35
C ARG A 2 17.74 7.48 9.49
N PRO A 3 17.23 7.28 10.73
CA PRO A 3 15.97 6.59 10.93
C PRO A 3 14.82 7.39 10.33
N VAL A 4 14.14 6.78 9.36
CA VAL A 4 12.89 7.29 8.80
C VAL A 4 11.82 6.24 8.96
N VAL A 5 10.61 6.66 9.31
CA VAL A 5 9.48 5.73 9.26
C VAL A 5 9.25 5.35 7.80
N ARG A 6 9.14 4.05 7.53
CA ARG A 6 8.93 3.51 6.20
C ARG A 6 7.70 4.16 5.54
N PRO A 7 7.77 4.65 4.28
CA PRO A 7 6.65 5.34 3.64
C PRO A 7 5.41 4.46 3.61
N GLY A 8 4.33 4.86 4.28
CA GLY A 8 3.11 4.08 4.42
C GLY A 8 2.87 3.55 5.84
N ALA A 9 3.87 3.57 6.72
CA ALA A 9 3.74 3.35 8.18
C ALA A 9 2.57 4.14 8.78
N VAL A 10 1.60 3.39 9.30
CA VAL A 10 0.42 3.85 10.01
C VAL A 10 0.69 3.71 11.49
N LEU A 11 0.53 4.82 12.21
CA LEU A 11 0.53 4.85 13.66
C LEU A 11 -0.91 4.80 14.16
N LEU A 12 -1.24 3.73 14.88
CA LEU A 12 -2.56 3.44 15.40
C LEU A 12 -2.54 3.47 16.93
N ARG A 13 -3.69 3.79 17.53
CA ARG A 13 -3.88 3.64 18.97
C ARG A 13 -4.49 2.28 19.25
N ARG A 14 -3.74 1.39 19.90
CA ARG A 14 -4.21 0.06 20.26
C ARG A 14 -5.14 0.09 21.47
N ASP A 15 -4.72 0.78 22.52
CA ASP A 15 -5.49 0.98 23.74
C ASP A 15 -5.08 2.31 24.44
N GLN A 16 -5.44 2.47 25.71
CA GLN A 16 -5.14 3.70 26.47
C GLN A 16 -3.66 3.88 26.81
N ALA A 17 -2.88 2.80 26.84
CA ALA A 17 -1.48 2.79 27.26
C ALA A 17 -0.51 2.42 26.12
N HIS A 18 -1.00 2.04 24.94
CA HIS A 18 -0.16 1.54 23.85
C HIS A 18 -0.48 2.16 22.48
N LEU A 19 0.58 2.41 21.73
CA LEU A 19 0.58 2.76 20.31
C LEU A 19 1.00 1.52 19.50
N GLN A 20 0.53 1.43 18.26
CA GLN A 20 0.86 0.34 17.36
C GLN A 20 1.29 0.89 16.01
N PHE A 21 2.44 0.44 15.53
CA PHE A 21 2.88 0.58 14.14
C PHE A 21 2.52 -0.70 13.41
N GLY A 22 2.03 -0.66 12.17
CA GLY A 22 1.71 -1.91 11.50
C GLY A 22 0.31 -2.44 11.79
N VAL A 23 -0.33 -3.02 10.78
CA VAL A 23 -1.50 -3.90 10.94
C VAL A 23 -1.23 -5.36 10.55
N GLU A 24 -0.09 -5.67 9.93
CA GLU A 24 0.26 -7.04 9.51
C GLU A 24 0.65 -7.92 10.73
N PRO A 25 0.02 -9.10 10.90
CA PRO A 25 0.44 -10.07 11.91
C PRO A 25 1.92 -10.46 11.76
N GLY A 26 2.71 -10.27 12.82
CA GLY A 26 4.15 -10.54 12.82
C GLY A 26 5.04 -9.38 12.37
N ARG A 27 4.45 -8.27 11.89
CA ARG A 27 5.17 -7.00 11.65
C ARG A 27 4.59 -5.79 12.36
N ALA A 28 3.43 -5.94 12.99
CA ALA A 28 2.91 -4.93 13.89
C ALA A 28 3.79 -4.82 15.15
N VAL A 29 4.23 -3.62 15.47
CA VAL A 29 5.01 -3.31 16.68
C VAL A 29 4.14 -2.52 17.63
N VAL A 30 3.86 -3.10 18.79
CA VAL A 30 3.13 -2.43 19.87
C VAL A 30 4.14 -1.84 20.86
N VAL A 31 4.06 -0.54 21.08
CA VAL A 31 4.92 0.20 22.00
C VAL A 31 4.08 0.88 23.06
N ARG A 32 4.66 1.12 24.23
CA ARG A 32 3.99 1.89 25.28
C ARG A 32 3.89 3.35 24.85
N ASP A 33 2.74 3.96 25.12
CA ASP A 33 2.52 5.40 24.94
C ASP A 33 3.18 6.15 26.12
N SER A 34 4.46 6.49 25.98
CA SER A 34 5.26 7.24 26.95
C SER A 34 5.79 8.55 26.36
N THR A 35 6.23 9.48 27.20
CA THR A 35 6.85 10.74 26.75
C THR A 35 8.07 10.46 25.88
N SER A 36 8.95 9.53 26.28
CA SER A 36 10.15 9.19 25.53
C SER A 36 9.84 8.61 24.15
N VAL A 37 8.82 7.75 24.05
CA VAL A 37 8.36 7.23 22.76
C VAL A 37 7.80 8.38 21.90
N ARG A 38 7.03 9.32 22.45
CA ARG A 38 6.55 10.48 21.69
C ARG A 38 7.67 11.38 21.19
N ASP A 39 8.70 11.61 22.01
CA ASP A 39 9.90 12.36 21.63
C ASP A 39 10.62 11.67 20.46
N LEU A 40 10.78 10.35 20.53
CA LEU A 40 11.36 9.53 19.47
C LEU A 40 10.59 9.70 18.15
N LEU A 41 9.26 9.57 18.19
CA LEU A 41 8.41 9.66 16.99
C LEU A 41 8.46 11.01 16.30
N ALA A 42 8.69 12.10 17.04
CA ALA A 42 8.86 13.43 16.49
C ALA A 42 10.12 13.58 15.61
N HIS A 43 11.03 12.61 15.65
CA HIS A 43 12.34 12.68 15.01
C HIS A 43 12.66 11.49 14.07
N LEU A 44 11.65 10.70 13.67
CA LEU A 44 11.78 9.59 12.70
C LEU A 44 11.51 10.04 11.25
N ASP A 45 12.03 11.19 10.86
CA ASP A 45 11.83 11.82 9.54
C ASP A 45 12.99 11.58 8.56
N GLY A 46 14.05 10.87 9.00
CA GLY A 46 15.26 10.64 8.20
C GLY A 46 16.21 11.83 8.11
N LEU A 47 15.94 12.93 8.83
CA LEU A 47 16.80 14.12 8.84
C LEU A 47 17.98 13.97 9.79
N LEU A 48 17.74 13.39 10.96
CA LEU A 48 18.73 13.21 12.01
C LEU A 48 19.39 11.82 11.95
N SER A 49 20.60 11.70 12.49
CA SER A 49 21.23 10.40 12.72
C SER A 49 20.62 9.75 13.96
N ARG A 50 20.70 8.41 14.05
CA ARG A 50 20.28 7.64 15.23
C ARG A 50 20.80 8.26 16.54
N GLU A 51 22.05 8.68 16.59
CA GLU A 51 22.69 9.20 17.80
C GLU A 51 22.06 10.51 18.28
N LEU A 52 21.71 11.38 17.32
CA LEU A 52 21.07 12.68 17.57
C LEU A 52 19.61 12.51 17.98
N VAL A 53 18.87 11.60 17.33
CA VAL A 53 17.49 11.26 17.72
C VAL A 53 17.43 10.78 19.17
N LEU A 54 18.29 9.82 19.53
CA LEU A 54 18.34 9.27 20.89
C LEU A 54 18.82 10.29 21.94
N ALA A 55 19.49 11.36 21.53
CA ALA A 55 19.91 12.43 22.44
C ALA A 55 18.79 13.43 22.72
N ALA A 56 17.79 13.53 21.84
CA ALA A 56 16.62 14.40 21.99
C ALA A 56 15.50 13.78 22.85
N CYS A 57 15.56 12.47 23.14
CA CYS A 57 14.54 11.75 23.90
C CYS A 57 14.72 11.89 25.42
N SER A 58 13.61 12.01 26.14
CA SER A 58 13.60 12.09 27.62
C SER A 58 14.17 10.85 28.33
N ASP A 59 13.97 9.64 27.78
CA ASP A 59 14.63 8.40 28.23
C ASP A 59 15.36 7.72 27.07
N ARG A 60 16.69 7.86 27.05
CA ARG A 60 17.55 7.31 26.00
C ARG A 60 17.50 5.78 25.91
N ALA A 61 17.37 5.08 27.03
CA ALA A 61 17.37 3.62 27.05
C ALA A 61 16.05 3.07 26.49
N GLU A 62 14.92 3.65 26.90
CA GLU A 62 13.60 3.32 26.36
C GLU A 62 13.51 3.63 24.86
N ALA A 63 14.00 4.80 24.44
CA ALA A 63 14.01 5.21 23.04
C ALA A 63 14.89 4.29 22.18
N ALA A 64 16.07 3.88 22.69
CA ALA A 64 16.95 2.96 21.98
C ALA A 64 16.30 1.58 21.78
N ALA A 65 15.72 1.01 22.85
CA ALA A 65 15.03 -0.27 22.78
C ALA A 65 13.82 -0.21 21.82
N THR A 66 13.06 0.87 21.86
CA THR A 66 11.92 1.10 20.95
C THR A 66 12.39 1.20 19.51
N LEU A 67 13.42 2.02 19.24
CA LEU A 67 13.97 2.19 17.90
C LEU A 67 14.53 0.87 17.34
N ASP A 68 15.24 0.09 18.16
CA ASP A 68 15.76 -1.23 17.75
C ASP A 68 14.64 -2.21 17.42
N SER A 69 13.55 -2.20 18.20
CA SER A 69 12.36 -2.99 17.87
C SER A 69 11.72 -2.56 16.55
N LEU A 70 11.62 -1.25 16.28
CA LEU A 70 11.05 -0.72 15.05
C LEU A 70 11.92 -1.02 13.83
N VAL A 71 13.25 -0.99 13.98
CA VAL A 71 14.21 -1.34 12.92
C VAL A 71 14.21 -2.84 12.65
N GLY A 72 14.22 -3.68 13.69
CA GLY A 72 14.22 -5.14 13.55
C GLY A 72 13.00 -5.69 12.80
N VAL A 73 11.87 -4.97 12.85
CA VAL A 73 10.63 -5.32 12.15
C VAL A 73 10.48 -4.55 10.81
N GLY A 74 11.35 -3.59 10.55
CA GLY A 74 11.39 -2.82 9.29
C GLY A 74 10.37 -1.68 9.20
N VAL A 75 9.79 -1.26 10.33
CA VAL A 75 8.93 -0.06 10.44
C VAL A 75 9.78 1.21 10.30
N VAL A 76 10.97 1.20 10.89
CA VAL A 76 11.98 2.25 10.70
C VAL A 76 13.10 1.68 9.84
N VAL A 77 13.48 2.44 8.83
CA VAL A 77 14.48 2.04 7.84
C VAL A 77 15.52 3.14 7.69
N ASP A 78 16.63 2.85 7.02
CA ASP A 78 17.60 3.88 6.68
C ASP A 78 17.12 4.67 5.45
N ALA A 79 17.07 5.99 5.58
CA ALA A 79 16.63 6.87 4.50
C ALA A 79 17.50 6.73 3.23
N ASP A 80 18.79 6.38 3.38
CA ASP A 80 19.72 6.19 2.26
C ASP A 80 19.45 4.90 1.45
N GLU A 81 19.03 3.82 2.10
CA GLU A 81 18.68 2.55 1.45
C GLU A 81 17.33 2.64 0.72
N MET A 82 16.36 3.37 1.30
CA MET A 82 15.04 3.60 0.71
C MET A 82 15.09 4.28 -0.68
N ARG A 83 16.14 5.05 -0.97
CA ARG A 83 16.30 5.78 -2.24
C ARG A 83 16.82 4.92 -3.40
N SER A 84 17.19 3.67 -3.15
CA SER A 84 17.90 2.82 -4.11
C SER A 84 17.05 1.59 -4.50
N ALA A 85 16.22 1.68 -5.55
CA ALA A 85 15.53 0.52 -6.13
C ALA A 85 15.68 0.48 -7.67
N PRO A 86 15.98 -0.68 -8.29
CA PRO A 86 16.08 -0.81 -9.74
C PRO A 86 14.86 -1.49 -10.42
N ALA A 87 14.70 -1.26 -11.73
CA ALA A 87 13.99 -2.10 -12.72
C ALA A 87 14.89 -2.17 -13.98
N PRO A 88 15.04 -3.28 -14.79
CA PRO A 88 13.98 -4.09 -15.43
C PRO A 88 14.39 -5.57 -15.82
N ALA A 89 14.65 -6.47 -14.86
CA ALA A 89 15.12 -7.86 -15.15
C ALA A 89 13.99 -8.90 -15.36
N GLU A 90 12.73 -8.50 -15.19
CA GLU A 90 11.58 -9.40 -15.00
C GLU A 90 11.05 -10.05 -16.29
N LEU A 91 11.19 -9.37 -17.44
CA LEU A 91 10.68 -9.85 -18.74
C LEU A 91 11.45 -11.08 -19.26
N ALA A 92 12.77 -11.13 -19.01
CA ALA A 92 13.63 -12.26 -19.38
C ALA A 92 13.33 -13.51 -18.54
N HIS A 93 12.89 -13.33 -17.29
CA HIS A 93 12.60 -14.43 -16.37
C HIS A 93 11.32 -15.19 -16.72
N LEU A 94 10.30 -14.49 -17.23
CA LEU A 94 9.02 -15.09 -17.64
C LEU A 94 9.13 -15.90 -18.94
N LEU A 95 9.96 -15.45 -19.89
CA LEU A 95 10.16 -16.13 -21.19
C LEU A 95 10.95 -17.44 -21.08
N GLY A 96 11.79 -17.61 -20.04
CA GLY A 96 12.61 -18.81 -19.85
C GLY A 96 11.88 -20.07 -19.37
N ARG A 97 10.59 -19.99 -19.02
CA ARG A 97 9.84 -21.10 -18.36
C ARG A 97 8.75 -21.76 -19.21
N GLN A 98 8.52 -21.34 -20.46
CA GLN A 98 7.40 -21.82 -21.29
C GLN A 98 7.82 -22.12 -22.73
N SER A 99 7.01 -22.91 -23.45
CA SER A 99 7.16 -23.04 -24.90
C SER A 99 6.88 -21.70 -25.60
N THR A 100 7.57 -21.45 -26.70
CA THR A 100 7.47 -20.20 -27.48
C THR A 100 6.04 -19.88 -27.92
N GLU A 101 5.28 -20.88 -28.36
CA GLU A 101 3.87 -20.72 -28.78
C GLU A 101 2.96 -20.26 -27.63
N ARG A 102 3.20 -20.75 -26.42
CA ARG A 102 2.41 -20.39 -25.24
C ARG A 102 2.77 -18.99 -24.76
N ALA A 103 4.06 -18.64 -24.80
CA ALA A 103 4.53 -17.29 -24.52
C ALA A 103 3.92 -16.27 -25.50
N ASP A 104 3.90 -16.57 -26.80
CA ASP A 104 3.28 -15.72 -27.82
C ASP A 104 1.79 -15.50 -27.58
N LYS A 105 1.06 -16.57 -27.22
CA LYS A 105 -0.36 -16.49 -26.89
C LYS A 105 -0.60 -15.57 -25.69
N ASP A 106 0.17 -15.76 -24.62
CA ASP A 106 0.05 -14.97 -23.39
C ASP A 106 0.38 -13.49 -23.63
N LEU A 107 1.42 -13.20 -24.44
CA LEU A 107 1.78 -11.83 -24.82
C LEU A 107 0.69 -11.15 -25.65
N ARG A 108 0.07 -11.85 -26.60
CA ARG A 108 -1.08 -11.31 -27.36
C ARG A 108 -2.28 -11.05 -26.46
N ALA A 109 -2.56 -11.95 -25.52
CA ALA A 109 -3.65 -11.76 -24.56
C ALA A 109 -3.40 -10.55 -23.65
N ARG A 110 -2.17 -10.36 -23.16
CA ARG A 110 -1.77 -9.17 -22.40
C ARG A 110 -1.92 -7.88 -23.19
N ALA A 111 -1.48 -7.86 -24.45
CA ALA A 111 -1.63 -6.70 -25.32
C ALA A 111 -3.10 -6.36 -25.63
N ALA A 112 -4.00 -7.34 -25.58
CA ALA A 112 -5.43 -7.13 -25.75
C ALA A 112 -6.16 -6.74 -24.46
N ALA A 113 -5.58 -7.02 -23.28
CA ALA A 113 -6.23 -6.80 -21.99
C ALA A 113 -6.41 -5.31 -21.67
N GLY A 114 -7.56 -4.99 -21.06
CA GLY A 114 -7.87 -3.70 -20.47
C GLY A 114 -7.85 -3.74 -18.95
N VAL A 115 -7.04 -2.86 -18.33
CA VAL A 115 -6.94 -2.74 -16.88
C VAL A 115 -7.41 -1.37 -16.42
N GLY A 116 -8.39 -1.34 -15.51
CA GLY A 116 -8.76 -0.12 -14.79
C GLY A 116 -7.83 0.13 -13.60
N LEU A 117 -7.42 1.37 -13.37
CA LEU A 117 -6.75 1.82 -12.16
C LEU A 117 -7.69 2.82 -11.48
N ASP A 118 -8.23 2.43 -10.34
CA ASP A 118 -9.22 3.21 -9.60
C ASP A 118 -8.65 3.52 -8.21
N THR A 119 -8.46 4.80 -7.89
CA THR A 119 -7.89 5.22 -6.62
C THR A 119 -8.98 5.52 -5.61
N THR A 120 -8.92 4.91 -4.43
CA THR A 120 -9.92 5.16 -3.36
C THR A 120 -9.70 6.48 -2.64
N ASP A 121 -8.48 7.03 -2.72
CA ASP A 121 -8.09 8.30 -2.13
C ASP A 121 -6.91 8.94 -2.88
N ALA A 122 -6.61 10.21 -2.56
CA ALA A 122 -5.52 10.95 -3.22
C ALA A 122 -4.12 10.37 -2.99
N SER A 123 -3.90 9.65 -1.88
CA SER A 123 -2.60 9.02 -1.57
C SER A 123 -2.31 7.83 -2.49
N GLY A 124 -3.35 7.18 -3.00
CA GLY A 124 -3.25 6.10 -3.99
C GLY A 124 -2.71 6.53 -5.36
N THR A 125 -2.75 7.82 -5.69
CA THR A 125 -2.35 8.35 -7.02
C THR A 125 -0.93 7.98 -7.40
N GLY A 126 0.03 8.13 -6.48
CA GLY A 126 1.44 7.82 -6.76
C GLY A 126 1.66 6.33 -7.04
N LEU A 127 0.96 5.47 -6.29
CA LEU A 127 1.01 4.02 -6.50
C LEU A 127 0.30 3.62 -7.80
N ALA A 128 -0.83 4.24 -8.13
CA ALA A 128 -1.54 4.01 -9.39
C ALA A 128 -0.66 4.35 -10.60
N ILE A 129 0.12 5.44 -10.53
CA ILE A 129 1.10 5.78 -11.57
C ILE A 129 2.17 4.69 -11.70
N ALA A 130 2.78 4.27 -10.59
CA ALA A 130 3.81 3.24 -10.61
C ALA A 130 3.29 1.90 -11.16
N VAL A 131 2.08 1.51 -10.76
CA VAL A 131 1.41 0.31 -11.29
C VAL A 131 1.10 0.47 -12.78
N GLY A 132 0.59 1.62 -13.20
CA GLY A 132 0.32 1.91 -14.62
C GLY A 132 1.58 1.81 -15.47
N GLU A 133 2.71 2.34 -14.99
CA GLU A 133 4.01 2.23 -15.65
C GLU A 133 4.49 0.78 -15.76
N LEU A 134 4.35 -0.01 -14.70
CA LEU A 134 4.70 -1.43 -14.72
C LEU A 134 3.82 -2.24 -15.67
N LEU A 135 2.51 -2.01 -15.66
CA LEU A 135 1.56 -2.70 -16.54
C LEU A 135 1.83 -2.36 -18.00
N ALA A 136 1.91 -1.07 -18.33
CA ALA A 136 2.20 -0.61 -19.70
C ALA A 136 3.60 -1.07 -20.16
N GLY A 137 4.61 -0.96 -19.30
CA GLY A 137 5.97 -1.43 -19.56
C GLY A 137 6.06 -2.94 -19.77
N SER A 138 5.14 -3.70 -19.18
CA SER A 138 5.04 -5.17 -19.30
C SER A 138 4.18 -5.64 -20.48
N GLY A 139 3.66 -4.72 -21.30
CA GLY A 139 2.90 -5.03 -22.52
C GLY A 139 1.39 -5.17 -22.31
N VAL A 140 0.83 -4.64 -21.22
CA VAL A 140 -0.62 -4.43 -21.11
C VAL A 140 -1.03 -3.31 -22.06
N GLY A 141 -1.87 -3.64 -23.04
CA GLY A 141 -2.13 -2.71 -24.15
C GLY A 141 -3.15 -1.62 -23.85
N ARG A 142 -3.94 -1.73 -22.77
CA ARG A 142 -4.99 -0.75 -22.46
C ARG A 142 -5.10 -0.50 -20.96
N LEU A 143 -5.10 0.78 -20.59
CA LEU A 143 -5.31 1.24 -19.22
C LEU A 143 -6.48 2.22 -19.19
N VAL A 144 -7.29 2.20 -18.13
CA VAL A 144 -8.30 3.21 -17.84
C VAL A 144 -8.04 3.75 -16.46
N SER A 145 -7.91 5.06 -16.32
CA SER A 145 -7.59 5.72 -15.04
C SER A 145 -8.01 7.18 -15.08
N ASP A 146 -7.82 7.91 -13.99
CA ASP A 146 -7.83 9.37 -14.03
C ASP A 146 -6.80 9.93 -15.03
N GLU A 147 -7.13 11.06 -15.63
CA GLU A 147 -6.33 11.75 -16.64
C GLU A 147 -4.92 12.09 -16.11
N ALA A 148 -4.83 12.50 -14.84
CA ALA A 148 -3.56 12.83 -14.20
C ALA A 148 -2.63 11.62 -14.09
N VAL A 149 -3.18 10.44 -13.79
CA VAL A 149 -2.42 9.18 -13.73
C VAL A 149 -1.94 8.80 -15.14
N ALA A 150 -2.85 8.84 -16.12
CA ALA A 150 -2.54 8.50 -17.50
C ALA A 150 -1.45 9.42 -18.10
N ALA A 151 -1.55 10.72 -17.87
CA ALA A 151 -0.57 11.70 -18.32
C ALA A 151 0.84 11.45 -17.73
N GLN A 152 0.93 10.98 -16.48
CA GLN A 152 2.21 10.62 -15.86
C GLN A 152 2.78 9.32 -16.42
N VAL A 153 1.94 8.28 -16.59
CA VAL A 153 2.35 7.03 -17.23
C VAL A 153 2.89 7.30 -18.64
N ALA A 154 2.21 8.15 -19.43
CA ALA A 154 2.62 8.52 -20.78
C ALA A 154 3.98 9.26 -20.85
N ARG A 155 4.41 9.90 -19.76
CA ARG A 155 5.75 10.53 -19.68
C ARG A 155 6.87 9.51 -19.54
N ARG A 156 6.61 8.35 -18.94
CA ARG A 156 7.61 7.30 -18.68
C ARG A 156 7.51 6.12 -19.63
N VAL A 157 6.32 5.81 -20.14
CA VAL A 157 6.06 4.72 -21.08
C VAL A 157 5.47 5.26 -22.38
N PRO A 158 6.15 5.06 -23.52
CA PRO A 158 5.67 5.52 -24.82
C PRO A 158 4.23 5.07 -25.16
N PRO A 159 3.37 5.97 -25.70
CA PRO A 159 1.95 5.70 -25.97
C PRO A 159 1.70 4.80 -27.19
N ASP A 160 2.73 4.38 -27.93
CA ASP A 160 2.63 3.33 -28.95
C ASP A 160 2.51 1.92 -28.32
N ARG A 161 2.86 1.79 -27.04
CA ARG A 161 2.81 0.51 -26.30
C ARG A 161 1.48 0.26 -25.58
N TRP A 162 0.67 1.28 -25.37
CA TRP A 162 -0.59 1.18 -24.62
C TRP A 162 -1.56 2.30 -25.00
N ARG A 163 -2.85 2.14 -24.65
CA ARG A 163 -3.90 3.15 -24.88
C ARG A 163 -4.63 3.48 -23.59
N HIS A 164 -4.90 4.78 -23.37
CA HIS A 164 -5.77 5.24 -22.28
C HIS A 164 -7.25 5.20 -22.69
N SER A 165 -7.74 4.03 -23.07
CA SER A 165 -9.13 3.81 -23.45
C SER A 165 -9.45 2.32 -23.63
N LEU A 166 -10.74 1.98 -23.54
CA LEU A 166 -11.27 0.66 -23.92
C LEU A 166 -11.75 0.66 -25.37
N PRO A 167 -11.84 -0.52 -26.01
CA PRO A 167 -12.45 -0.66 -27.32
C PRO A 167 -13.90 -0.16 -27.36
N ALA A 168 -14.31 0.32 -28.53
CA ALA A 168 -15.71 0.62 -28.77
C ALA A 168 -16.56 -0.64 -28.57
N GLY A 169 -17.58 -0.55 -27.71
CA GLY A 169 -18.47 -1.67 -27.36
C GLY A 169 -18.08 -2.44 -26.10
N GLU A 170 -16.92 -2.15 -25.49
CA GLU A 170 -16.50 -2.72 -24.21
C GLU A 170 -16.59 -1.65 -23.10
N PRO A 171 -17.69 -1.60 -22.33
CA PRO A 171 -17.91 -0.52 -21.35
C PRO A 171 -17.08 -0.69 -20.07
N ARG A 172 -16.34 -1.79 -19.91
CA ARG A 172 -15.64 -2.13 -18.67
C ARG A 172 -14.30 -2.83 -18.95
N PRO A 173 -13.27 -2.59 -18.12
CA PRO A 173 -12.01 -3.30 -18.20
C PRO A 173 -12.17 -4.77 -17.77
N ASP A 174 -11.23 -5.63 -18.20
CA ASP A 174 -11.17 -7.05 -17.81
C ASP A 174 -10.92 -7.20 -16.30
N VAL A 175 -10.11 -6.29 -15.75
CA VAL A 175 -9.79 -6.22 -14.32
C VAL A 175 -9.65 -4.76 -13.88
N VAL A 176 -10.05 -4.47 -12.64
CA VAL A 176 -9.75 -3.19 -11.98
C VAL A 176 -8.75 -3.39 -10.86
N VAL A 177 -7.68 -2.63 -10.81
CA VAL A 177 -6.81 -2.51 -9.64
C VAL A 177 -7.33 -1.33 -8.82
N LEU A 178 -7.86 -1.64 -7.63
CA LEU A 178 -8.20 -0.63 -6.64
C LEU A 178 -6.94 -0.27 -5.87
N VAL A 179 -6.62 1.02 -5.83
CA VAL A 179 -5.40 1.54 -5.23
C VAL A 179 -5.76 2.49 -4.09
N GLY A 180 -5.41 2.13 -2.86
CA GLY A 180 -5.83 2.88 -1.67
C GLY A 180 -4.89 2.77 -0.48
N SER A 181 -5.08 3.61 0.53
CA SER A 181 -4.33 3.51 1.79
C SER A 181 -5.26 3.58 3.00
N PRO A 182 -6.09 2.54 3.24
CA PRO A 182 -6.17 1.26 2.54
C PRO A 182 -7.41 1.12 1.64
N VAL A 183 -7.49 -0.01 0.94
CA VAL A 183 -8.70 -0.44 0.22
C VAL A 183 -9.58 -1.22 1.19
N THR A 184 -10.82 -0.78 1.39
CA THR A 184 -11.78 -1.38 2.31
C THR A 184 -12.89 -2.13 1.58
N GLY A 185 -13.65 -2.98 2.30
CA GLY A 185 -14.81 -3.70 1.76
C GLY A 185 -15.76 -2.82 0.93
N PRO A 186 -16.23 -1.67 1.43
CA PRO A 186 -17.09 -0.74 0.68
C PRO A 186 -16.51 -0.26 -0.66
N ASP A 187 -15.19 -0.06 -0.75
CA ASP A 187 -14.54 0.38 -1.98
C ASP A 187 -14.66 -0.70 -3.09
N THR A 188 -14.68 -1.96 -2.67
CA THR A 188 -14.74 -3.13 -3.57
C THR A 188 -16.16 -3.57 -3.93
N GLU A 189 -17.15 -3.19 -3.13
CA GLU A 189 -18.53 -3.69 -3.22
C GLU A 189 -19.18 -3.36 -4.58
N ARG A 190 -18.97 -2.14 -5.09
CA ARG A 190 -19.48 -1.72 -6.40
C ARG A 190 -18.98 -2.61 -7.54
N LEU A 191 -17.71 -3.01 -7.50
CA LEU A 191 -17.10 -3.87 -8.53
C LEU A 191 -17.57 -5.33 -8.39
N ALA A 192 -17.74 -5.79 -7.15
CA ALA A 192 -18.32 -7.10 -6.88
C ALA A 192 -19.76 -7.23 -7.42
N VAL A 193 -20.62 -6.24 -7.14
CA VAL A 193 -22.00 -6.18 -7.67
C VAL A 193 -22.01 -6.08 -9.20
N ALA A 194 -21.06 -5.33 -9.76
CA ALA A 194 -20.90 -5.21 -11.20
C ALA A 194 -20.33 -6.46 -11.88
N GLY A 195 -19.90 -7.49 -11.14
CA GLY A 195 -19.29 -8.70 -11.69
C GLY A 195 -17.91 -8.48 -12.30
N VAL A 196 -17.22 -7.39 -11.94
CA VAL A 196 -15.91 -7.03 -12.48
C VAL A 196 -14.82 -7.64 -11.60
N ALA A 197 -13.87 -8.36 -12.21
CA ALA A 197 -12.71 -8.87 -11.49
C ALA A 197 -11.87 -7.70 -10.99
N HIS A 198 -11.37 -7.78 -9.75
CA HIS A 198 -10.61 -6.67 -9.19
C HIS A 198 -9.52 -7.13 -8.24
N LEU A 199 -8.45 -6.35 -8.18
CA LEU A 199 -7.32 -6.54 -7.29
C LEU A 199 -7.29 -5.38 -6.30
N ALA A 200 -7.40 -5.68 -5.00
CA ALA A 200 -7.10 -4.68 -3.99
C ALA A 200 -5.58 -4.52 -3.89
N LEU A 201 -5.10 -3.30 -4.01
CA LEU A 201 -3.72 -2.93 -3.79
C LEU A 201 -3.70 -1.78 -2.79
N SER A 202 -3.06 -2.01 -1.66
CA SER A 202 -2.86 -0.95 -0.68
C SER A 202 -1.42 -0.86 -0.27
N VAL A 203 -1.00 0.34 0.12
CA VAL A 203 0.25 0.51 0.87
C VAL A 203 -0.17 0.77 2.29
N MET A 204 0.08 -0.21 3.13
CA MET A 204 -0.07 -0.09 4.57
C MET A 204 1.27 -0.41 5.17
N ASP A 205 1.74 0.46 6.02
CA ASP A 205 2.99 0.32 6.71
C ASP A 205 4.26 0.26 5.84
N GLY A 206 4.18 0.87 4.66
CA GLY A 206 5.20 0.78 3.61
C GLY A 206 5.41 -0.60 3.05
N ILE A 207 4.45 -1.47 3.33
CA ILE A 207 4.29 -2.76 2.72
C ILE A 207 3.17 -2.57 1.69
N ALA A 208 3.50 -2.86 0.44
CA ALA A 208 2.47 -3.04 -0.57
C ALA A 208 1.77 -4.36 -0.26
N VAL A 209 0.51 -4.29 0.14
CA VAL A 209 -0.37 -5.45 0.27
C VAL A 209 -1.07 -5.64 -1.06
N VAL A 210 -0.73 -6.73 -1.73
CA VAL A 210 -1.34 -7.15 -2.98
C VAL A 210 -2.38 -8.21 -2.68
N GLY A 211 -3.64 -7.88 -2.92
CA GLY A 211 -4.76 -8.79 -2.79
C GLY A 211 -5.79 -8.34 -1.75
N PRO A 212 -6.93 -9.05 -1.70
CA PRO A 212 -7.27 -10.21 -2.53
C PRO A 212 -7.49 -9.88 -4.01
N PHE A 213 -7.22 -10.86 -4.88
CA PHE A 213 -7.73 -10.86 -6.25
C PHE A 213 -9.14 -11.46 -6.26
N VAL A 214 -10.12 -10.60 -6.44
CA VAL A 214 -11.54 -10.92 -6.37
C VAL A 214 -12.08 -11.23 -7.76
N ARG A 215 -12.54 -12.46 -7.94
CA ARG A 215 -13.42 -12.88 -9.02
C ARG A 215 -14.80 -13.05 -8.40
N PRO A 216 -15.75 -12.12 -8.63
CA PRO A 216 -17.06 -12.16 -7.98
C PRO A 216 -17.72 -13.54 -8.12
N GLY A 217 -18.17 -14.10 -6.99
CA GLY A 217 -18.78 -15.44 -6.92
C GLY A 217 -17.81 -16.63 -6.98
N ALA A 218 -16.50 -16.40 -7.14
CA ALA A 218 -15.51 -17.47 -7.28
C ALA A 218 -14.33 -17.40 -6.29
N THR A 219 -13.94 -16.21 -5.82
CA THR A 219 -12.89 -16.05 -4.81
C THR A 219 -13.36 -15.19 -3.64
N ALA A 220 -12.63 -15.22 -2.52
CA ALA A 220 -12.92 -14.40 -1.35
C ALA A 220 -12.79 -12.91 -1.67
N CYS A 221 -13.76 -12.11 -1.23
CA CYS A 221 -13.71 -10.65 -1.33
C CYS A 221 -12.98 -10.02 -0.13
N VAL A 222 -12.76 -8.71 -0.17
CA VAL A 222 -12.15 -7.96 0.95
C VAL A 222 -12.95 -8.15 2.25
N ALA A 223 -14.29 -8.12 2.18
CA ALA A 223 -15.14 -8.36 3.35
C ALA A 223 -14.94 -9.77 3.97
N CYS A 224 -14.77 -10.82 3.16
CA CYS A 224 -14.47 -12.16 3.67
C CYS A 224 -13.08 -12.22 4.36
N VAL A 225 -12.11 -11.47 3.84
CA VAL A 225 -10.78 -11.33 4.47
C VAL A 225 -10.92 -10.59 5.79
N ASP A 226 -11.66 -9.48 5.81
CA ASP A 226 -11.91 -8.68 7.00
C ASP A 226 -12.64 -9.48 8.09
N GLU A 227 -13.62 -10.31 7.74
CA GLU A 227 -14.28 -11.22 8.67
C GLU A 227 -13.32 -12.24 9.28
N THR A 228 -12.42 -12.81 8.47
CA THR A 228 -11.41 -13.75 8.95
C THR A 228 -10.42 -13.08 9.90
N LEU A 229 -10.06 -11.83 9.63
CA LEU A 229 -9.20 -11.03 10.49
C LEU A 229 -9.94 -10.63 11.78
N ALA A 230 -11.21 -10.25 11.70
CA ALA A 230 -12.05 -9.95 12.87
C ALA A 230 -12.27 -11.15 13.78
N ALA A 231 -12.37 -12.37 13.22
CA ALA A 231 -12.44 -13.59 14.00
C ALA A 231 -11.14 -13.88 14.80
N ARG A 232 -9.99 -13.36 14.35
CA ARG A 232 -8.69 -13.51 15.01
C ARG A 232 -8.37 -12.34 15.93
N ASP A 233 -8.79 -11.14 15.56
CA ASP A 233 -8.62 -9.91 16.32
C ASP A 233 -9.97 -9.17 16.41
N PRO A 234 -10.69 -9.27 17.55
CA PRO A 234 -11.96 -8.59 17.75
C PRO A 234 -11.90 -7.06 17.61
N ALA A 235 -10.70 -6.45 17.70
CA ALA A 235 -10.53 -5.02 17.48
C ALA A 235 -10.46 -4.64 15.99
N TRP A 236 -10.28 -5.60 15.08
CA TRP A 236 -10.10 -5.37 13.64
C TRP A 236 -11.15 -4.45 13.00
N PRO A 237 -12.47 -4.63 13.22
CA PRO A 237 -13.48 -3.77 12.60
C PRO A 237 -13.30 -2.29 12.98
N ALA A 238 -12.86 -2.05 14.23
CA ALA A 238 -12.63 -0.72 14.75
C ALA A 238 -11.35 -0.07 14.17
N LEU A 239 -10.37 -0.88 13.75
CA LEU A 239 -9.16 -0.43 13.05
C LEU A 239 -9.46 -0.11 11.59
N VAL A 240 -10.20 -0.98 10.88
CA VAL A 240 -10.64 -0.74 9.50
C VAL A 240 -11.45 0.56 9.38
N ASP A 241 -12.27 0.87 10.40
CA ASP A 241 -13.03 2.12 10.45
C ASP A 241 -12.14 3.36 10.55
N GLN A 242 -11.07 3.31 11.35
CA GLN A 242 -10.09 4.38 11.48
C GLN A 242 -9.25 4.57 10.21
N LEU A 243 -9.10 3.51 9.42
CA LEU A 243 -8.36 3.51 8.16
C LEU A 243 -9.20 4.07 7.00
N ARG A 244 -10.53 4.10 7.10
CA ARG A 244 -11.40 4.76 6.10
C ARG A 244 -11.06 6.25 6.05
N PRO A 245 -10.95 6.89 4.88
CA PRO A 245 -10.17 8.12 4.72
C PRO A 245 -10.66 9.29 5.61
N ALA A 246 -10.03 9.45 6.78
CA ALA A 246 -10.09 10.63 7.65
C ALA A 246 -8.96 10.65 8.71
N HIS A 247 -7.74 10.19 8.43
CA HIS A 247 -6.60 10.55 9.28
C HIS A 247 -5.31 10.72 8.49
N ARG A 248 -4.94 11.99 8.27
CA ARG A 248 -3.59 12.38 7.89
C ARG A 248 -2.64 11.99 9.02
N LEU A 249 -1.39 11.66 8.67
CA LEU A 249 -0.32 11.50 9.64
C LEU A 249 -0.30 12.69 10.61
N PRO A 250 -0.18 12.43 11.92
CA PRO A 250 0.09 13.45 12.91
C PRO A 250 1.35 14.24 12.56
N THR A 251 1.23 15.55 12.35
CA THR A 251 2.37 16.46 12.24
C THR A 251 2.71 17.12 13.58
N GLY A 252 1.90 16.83 14.61
CA GLY A 252 2.14 17.24 15.99
C GLY A 252 1.30 16.43 17.00
N PRO A 253 1.53 16.63 18.32
CA PRO A 253 0.85 15.90 19.39
C PRO A 253 -0.67 16.12 19.45
N SER A 254 -1.19 17.13 18.74
CA SER A 254 -2.62 17.42 18.58
C SER A 254 -3.37 16.46 17.64
N ASP A 255 -2.64 15.73 16.81
CA ASP A 255 -3.21 14.96 15.70
C ASP A 255 -3.37 13.46 16.06
N LEU A 256 -3.12 13.08 17.32
CA LEU A 256 -3.29 11.71 17.81
C LEU A 256 -4.78 11.29 17.78
N PRO A 257 -5.07 10.01 17.47
CA PRO A 257 -6.44 9.49 17.53
C PRO A 257 -7.03 9.70 18.93
N PRO A 258 -8.28 10.19 19.05
CA PRO A 258 -8.89 10.49 20.34
C PRO A 258 -9.07 9.22 21.20
N PRO A 259 -9.01 9.35 22.53
CA PRO A 259 -9.26 8.22 23.43
C PRO A 259 -10.71 7.74 23.29
N ARG A 260 -10.92 6.42 23.22
CA ARG A 260 -12.28 5.86 23.18
C ARG A 260 -12.93 5.94 24.58
N SER A 261 -14.16 6.45 24.64
CA SER A 261 -15.05 6.29 25.80
C SER A 261 -15.49 4.83 25.90
N ARG A 262 -15.60 4.33 27.14
CA ARG A 262 -16.08 2.99 27.46
C ARG A 262 -17.45 2.69 26.86
#